data_AF-A0A357A8H7-F1
#
_entry.id   AF-A0A357A8H7-F1
#
_cell.length_a   1.000
_cell.length_b   1.000
_cell.length_c   1.000
_cell.angle_alpha   90.00
_cell.angle_beta   90.00
_cell.angle_gamma   90.00
#
_symmetry.space_group_name_H-M   'P 1'
#
loop_
_entity.id
_entity.type
_entity.pdbx_description
1 polymer ?
#
loop_
_entity_poly.entity_id
_entity_poly.type
_entity_poly.pdbx_seq_one_letter_code
_entity_poly.pdbx_strand_id
1 'polypeptide(L)'
;MLLAAMNIKNTFSPFSITRVLTFLFLLFSLVNLIIQLAKYGFNYRQEWMVIFNMDREMNFPTLYTVLLLAFCSFLFKLIFQLEKREKFPFASYWRVLHFIFAFMALDEGLQIHEIMIVPEVGKHLPAIFSAVWVIPYGVLTLGLIYYFSKFVNHLPRQIKKMTIAAGSLYVFGVLGLEMMGSIWIRIAGGMQNLVYSLLASTEEMLEVTGLIVLIHALLIYITKYHRQSIEITFDIQSQP
;
A
#
# COMPACT_ATOMS: atom_id res chain seq x y z
N MET A 1 -26.03 30.99 13.06
CA MET A 1 -25.62 31.00 11.64
C MET A 1 -25.14 29.59 11.30
N LEU A 2 -26.06 28.80 10.73
CA LEU A 2 -25.91 27.50 10.05
C LEU A 2 -24.65 26.65 10.33
N LEU A 3 -24.68 25.87 11.42
CA LEU A 3 -23.98 24.59 11.44
C LEU A 3 -24.85 23.61 10.66
N ALA A 4 -24.47 23.37 9.40
CA ALA A 4 -25.06 22.29 8.62
C ALA A 4 -24.83 20.97 9.37
N ALA A 5 -25.91 20.39 9.88
CA ALA A 5 -25.96 18.97 10.21
C ALA A 5 -25.71 18.20 8.91
N MET A 6 -24.44 17.99 8.60
CA MET A 6 -24.02 17.16 7.47
C MET A 6 -24.59 15.77 7.75
N ASN A 7 -25.52 15.32 6.93
CA ASN A 7 -26.21 14.05 7.09
C ASN A 7 -25.19 12.92 6.82
N ILE A 8 -24.48 12.48 7.86
CA ILE A 8 -23.38 11.49 7.81
C ILE A 8 -23.83 10.14 7.23
N LYS A 9 -25.14 9.89 7.15
CA LYS A 9 -25.71 8.66 6.59
C LYS A 9 -25.29 8.35 5.15
N ASN A 10 -24.86 9.34 4.36
CA ASN A 10 -24.43 9.15 2.96
C ASN A 10 -22.93 9.30 2.70
N THR A 11 -22.09 9.58 3.72
CA THR A 11 -20.69 9.97 3.49
C THR A 11 -19.70 8.80 3.49
N PHE A 12 -20.07 7.63 4.03
CA PHE A 12 -19.17 6.48 4.20
C PHE A 12 -19.52 5.32 3.26
N SER A 13 -19.51 5.56 1.95
CA SER A 13 -19.62 4.49 0.95
C SER A 13 -18.23 3.94 0.63
N PRO A 14 -17.94 2.65 0.93
CA PRO A 14 -16.67 2.02 0.56
C PRO A 14 -16.33 2.23 -0.92
N PHE A 15 -17.34 2.15 -1.79
CA PHE A 15 -17.20 2.33 -3.24
C PHE A 15 -16.84 3.77 -3.63
N SER A 16 -17.43 4.77 -2.97
CA SER A 16 -17.14 6.17 -3.29
C SER A 16 -15.69 6.53 -2.96
N ILE A 17 -15.20 6.09 -1.80
CA ILE A 17 -13.82 6.31 -1.37
C ILE A 17 -12.87 5.63 -2.33
N THR A 18 -13.04 4.33 -2.57
CA THR A 18 -12.10 3.59 -3.42
C THR A 18 -12.15 4.04 -4.87
N ARG A 19 -13.29 4.52 -5.38
CA ARG A 19 -13.37 5.11 -6.72
C ARG A 19 -12.51 6.37 -6.85
N VAL A 20 -12.49 7.24 -5.84
CA VAL A 20 -11.63 8.43 -5.84
C VAL A 20 -10.16 8.01 -5.79
N LEU A 21 -9.81 7.06 -4.92
CA LEU A 21 -8.45 6.54 -4.83
C LEU A 21 -8.00 5.93 -6.17
N THR A 22 -8.81 5.06 -6.76
CA THR A 22 -8.52 4.46 -8.08
C THR A 22 -8.41 5.50 -9.18
N PHE A 23 -9.25 6.53 -9.19
CA PHE A 23 -9.15 7.61 -10.18
C PHE A 23 -7.80 8.33 -10.11
N LEU A 24 -7.35 8.70 -8.90
CA LEU A 24 -6.04 9.34 -8.70
C LEU A 24 -4.89 8.41 -9.10
N PHE A 25 -4.98 7.13 -8.73
CA PHE A 25 -4.00 6.11 -9.12
C PHE A 25 -3.91 5.97 -10.65
N LEU A 26 -5.04 5.90 -11.36
CA LEU A 26 -5.06 5.83 -12.82
C LEU A 26 -4.47 7.09 -13.46
N LEU A 27 -4.70 8.27 -12.87
CA LEU A 27 -4.10 9.51 -13.33
C LEU A 27 -2.57 9.47 -13.19
N PHE A 28 -2.04 9.09 -12.02
CA PHE A 28 -0.59 8.96 -11.84
C PHE A 28 0.03 7.91 -12.77
N SER A 29 -0.63 6.77 -12.94
CA SER A 29 -0.18 5.70 -13.84
C SER A 29 -0.11 6.18 -15.29
N LEU A 30 -1.11 6.94 -15.74
CA LEU A 30 -1.15 7.50 -17.09
C LEU A 30 -0.03 8.54 -17.30
N VAL A 31 0.13 9.46 -16.34
CA VAL A 31 1.19 10.48 -16.40
C VAL A 31 2.57 9.82 -16.42
N ASN A 32 2.79 8.81 -15.57
CA ASN A 32 4.04 8.05 -15.54
C ASN A 32 4.31 7.33 -16.87
N LEU A 33 3.30 6.68 -17.47
CA LEU A 33 3.46 6.05 -18.79
C LEU A 33 3.87 7.07 -19.87
N ILE A 34 3.24 8.25 -19.89
CA ILE A 34 3.61 9.34 -20.80
C ILE A 34 5.06 9.77 -20.57
N ILE A 35 5.48 9.90 -19.30
CA ILE A 35 6.86 10.26 -18.93
C ILE A 35 7.85 9.22 -19.45
N GLN A 36 7.62 7.93 -19.23
CA GLN A 36 8.55 6.88 -19.66
C GLN A 36 8.65 6.82 -21.19
N LEU A 37 7.52 6.95 -21.91
CA LEU A 37 7.52 6.98 -23.37
C LEU A 37 8.21 8.24 -23.92
N ALA A 38 7.99 9.41 -23.32
CA ALA A 38 8.68 10.64 -23.70
C ALA A 38 10.19 10.54 -23.47
N LYS A 39 10.60 10.02 -22.31
CA LYS A 39 12.01 9.87 -21.91
C LYS A 39 12.77 8.91 -22.82
N TYR A 40 12.24 7.72 -23.09
CA TYR A 40 12.97 6.68 -23.80
C TYR A 40 12.61 6.58 -25.29
N GLY A 41 11.40 6.98 -25.69
CA GLY A 41 10.98 6.97 -27.10
C GLY A 41 11.35 8.23 -27.87
N PHE A 42 11.34 9.40 -27.21
CA PHE A 42 11.58 10.70 -27.85
C PHE A 42 12.80 11.44 -27.29
N ASN A 43 13.52 10.84 -26.34
CA ASN A 43 14.65 11.45 -25.64
C ASN A 43 14.31 12.80 -24.98
N TYR A 44 13.04 13.01 -24.61
CA TYR A 44 12.58 14.23 -23.96
C TYR A 44 12.80 14.11 -22.45
N ARG A 45 13.58 15.02 -21.86
CA ARG A 45 13.93 15.02 -20.44
C ARG A 45 13.71 16.41 -19.86
N GLN A 46 12.92 16.50 -18.79
CA GLN A 46 12.66 17.74 -18.07
C GLN A 46 12.54 17.47 -16.58
N GLU A 47 12.87 18.46 -15.76
CA GLU A 47 12.89 18.33 -14.30
C GLU A 47 11.52 17.99 -13.72
N TRP A 48 10.45 18.55 -14.28
CA TRP A 48 9.07 18.30 -13.82
C TRP A 48 8.66 16.83 -13.90
N MET A 49 9.28 16.04 -14.78
CA MET A 49 8.98 14.61 -14.92
C MET A 49 9.32 13.82 -13.66
N VAL A 50 10.33 14.25 -12.91
CA VAL A 50 10.75 13.56 -11.67
C VAL A 50 9.63 13.60 -10.62
N ILE A 51 8.83 14.67 -10.62
CA ILE A 51 7.77 14.91 -9.63
C ILE A 51 6.55 13.98 -9.84
N PHE A 52 6.44 13.32 -10.99
CA PHE A 52 5.37 12.38 -11.31
C PHE A 52 5.87 11.00 -11.79
N ASN A 53 7.17 10.75 -11.71
CA ASN A 53 7.75 9.48 -12.10
C ASN A 53 7.55 8.46 -10.97
N MET A 54 6.82 7.38 -11.22
CA MET A 54 6.53 6.38 -10.19
C MET A 54 7.79 5.58 -9.79
N ASP A 55 8.77 5.42 -10.66
CA ASP A 55 10.08 4.79 -10.38
C ASP A 55 11.01 5.70 -9.54
N ARG A 56 10.51 6.85 -9.07
CA ARG A 56 11.24 7.74 -8.19
C ARG A 56 10.45 7.95 -6.92
N GLU A 57 11.18 8.08 -5.84
CA GLU A 57 10.64 8.42 -4.55
C GLU A 57 10.67 9.95 -4.30
N MET A 58 10.12 10.38 -3.16
CA MET A 58 10.05 11.79 -2.74
C MET A 58 9.27 12.70 -3.69
N ASN A 59 8.16 12.18 -4.24
CA ASN A 59 7.32 12.89 -5.19
C ASN A 59 5.80 12.68 -4.93
N PHE A 60 4.94 13.09 -5.88
CA PHE A 60 3.49 12.98 -5.71
C PHE A 60 2.99 11.53 -5.65
N PRO A 61 3.41 10.62 -6.55
CA PRO A 61 3.16 9.19 -6.39
C PRO A 61 3.55 8.63 -5.01
N THR A 62 4.77 8.90 -4.52
CA THR A 62 5.22 8.43 -3.19
C THR A 62 4.33 8.97 -2.09
N LEU A 63 4.02 10.27 -2.10
CA LEU A 63 3.13 10.87 -1.11
C LEU A 63 1.74 10.20 -1.12
N TYR A 64 1.25 9.84 -2.30
CA TYR A 64 0.00 9.11 -2.44
C TYR A 64 0.08 7.71 -1.80
N THR A 65 1.15 6.94 -2.06
CA THR A 65 1.40 5.63 -1.42
C THR A 65 1.50 5.76 0.11
N VAL A 66 2.26 6.73 0.62
CA VAL A 66 2.36 7.04 2.07
C VAL A 66 0.97 7.28 2.68
N LEU A 67 0.14 8.10 2.02
CA LEU A 67 -1.21 8.41 2.51
C LEU A 67 -2.13 7.18 2.48
N LEU A 68 -2.01 6.31 1.47
CA LEU A 68 -2.75 5.04 1.43
C LEU A 68 -2.34 4.11 2.58
N LEU A 69 -1.04 3.96 2.83
CA LEU A 69 -0.51 3.15 3.93
C LEU A 69 -0.95 3.70 5.30
N ALA A 70 -0.85 5.01 5.49
CA ALA A 70 -1.33 5.70 6.69
C ALA A 70 -2.85 5.52 6.87
N PHE A 71 -3.62 5.55 5.78
CA PHE A 71 -5.07 5.32 5.84
C PHE A 71 -5.41 3.87 6.20
N CYS A 72 -4.71 2.88 5.63
CA CYS A 72 -4.79 1.48 6.07
C CYS A 72 -4.50 1.35 7.57
N SER A 73 -3.39 1.95 8.04
CA SER A 73 -3.00 1.97 9.44
C SER A 73 -4.10 2.56 10.34
N PHE A 74 -4.72 3.66 9.91
CA PHE A 74 -5.85 4.27 10.61
C PHE A 74 -7.07 3.33 10.67
N LEU A 75 -7.44 2.70 9.54
CA LEU A 75 -8.57 1.76 9.48
C LEU A 75 -8.33 0.54 10.39
N PHE A 76 -7.11 0.00 10.45
CA PHE A 76 -6.75 -1.06 11.38
C PHE A 76 -6.89 -0.64 12.84
N LYS A 77 -6.45 0.57 13.19
CA LYS A 77 -6.63 1.13 14.54
C LYS A 77 -8.11 1.29 14.88
N LEU A 78 -8.92 1.75 13.93
CA LEU A 78 -10.37 1.88 14.11
C LEU A 78 -11.02 0.52 14.37
N ILE A 79 -10.72 -0.49 13.54
CA ILE A 79 -11.25 -1.85 13.71
C ILE A 79 -10.82 -2.44 15.06
N PHE A 80 -9.55 -2.26 15.46
CA PHE A 80 -9.08 -2.68 16.78
C PHE A 80 -9.93 -2.07 17.91
N GLN A 81 -10.25 -0.78 17.84
CA GLN A 81 -11.03 -0.11 18.87
C GLN A 81 -12.48 -0.63 18.92
N LEU A 82 -13.08 -0.92 17.76
CA LEU A 82 -14.43 -1.48 17.67
C LEU A 82 -14.47 -2.90 18.25
N GLU A 83 -13.59 -3.79 17.78
CA GLU A 83 -13.54 -5.18 18.23
C GLU A 83 -13.11 -5.34 19.69
N LYS A 84 -12.22 -4.47 20.19
CA LYS A 84 -11.81 -4.48 21.61
C LYS A 84 -13.00 -4.21 22.53
N ARG A 85 -13.91 -3.30 22.16
CA ARG A 85 -15.11 -2.98 22.96
C ARG A 85 -16.07 -4.17 23.00
N GLU A 86 -16.20 -4.86 21.88
CA GLU A 86 -17.09 -6.02 21.72
C GLU A 86 -16.45 -7.35 22.15
N LYS A 87 -15.20 -7.32 22.66
CA LYS A 87 -14.42 -8.48 23.12
C LYS A 87 -14.29 -9.58 22.05
N PHE A 88 -14.20 -9.19 20.77
CA PHE A 88 -13.98 -10.15 19.69
C PHE A 88 -12.64 -10.87 19.84
N PRO A 89 -12.58 -12.18 19.51
CA PRO A 89 -11.31 -12.87 19.40
C PRO A 89 -10.47 -12.20 18.30
N PHE A 90 -9.15 -12.19 18.46
CA PHE A 90 -8.18 -11.61 17.52
C PHE A 90 -8.13 -10.08 17.41
N ALA A 91 -8.83 -9.31 18.25
CA ALA A 91 -8.76 -7.84 18.21
C ALA A 91 -7.31 -7.30 18.22
N SER A 92 -6.41 -7.92 18.98
CA SER A 92 -4.99 -7.53 19.06
C SER A 92 -4.23 -7.62 17.72
N TYR A 93 -4.66 -8.47 16.78
CA TYR A 93 -4.01 -8.61 15.47
C TYR A 93 -4.18 -7.35 14.63
N TRP A 94 -5.34 -6.69 14.69
CA TRP A 94 -5.55 -5.38 14.06
C TRP A 94 -4.62 -4.31 14.62
N ARG A 95 -4.32 -4.35 15.93
CA ARG A 95 -3.33 -3.44 16.54
C ARG A 95 -1.93 -3.67 15.99
N VAL A 96 -1.54 -4.92 15.78
CA VAL A 96 -0.23 -5.24 15.18
C VAL A 96 -0.19 -4.74 13.73
N LEU A 97 -1.25 -4.95 12.94
CA LEU A 97 -1.35 -4.42 11.57
C LEU A 97 -1.29 -2.90 11.50
N HIS A 98 -1.92 -2.19 12.45
CA HIS A 98 -1.80 -0.74 12.58
C HIS A 98 -0.33 -0.30 12.67
N PHE A 99 0.48 -0.92 13.54
CA PHE A 99 1.89 -0.58 13.69
C PHE A 99 2.73 -0.97 12.49
N ILE A 100 2.46 -2.13 11.86
CA ILE A 100 3.15 -2.55 10.63
C ILE A 100 2.91 -1.54 9.51
N PHE A 101 1.66 -1.18 9.24
CA PHE A 101 1.34 -0.23 8.17
C PHE A 101 1.79 1.20 8.50
N ALA A 102 1.84 1.58 9.78
CA ALA A 102 2.44 2.85 10.18
C ALA A 102 3.95 2.87 9.89
N PHE A 103 4.64 1.77 10.18
CA PHE A 103 6.05 1.62 9.84
C PHE A 103 6.27 1.65 8.32
N MET A 104 5.47 0.92 7.54
CA MET A 104 5.55 0.94 6.08
C MET A 104 5.33 2.35 5.51
N ALA A 105 4.38 3.12 6.05
CA ALA A 105 4.18 4.51 5.62
C ALA A 105 5.41 5.40 5.91
N LEU A 106 6.12 5.14 7.01
CA LEU A 106 7.37 5.84 7.33
C LEU A 106 8.52 5.38 6.43
N ASP A 107 8.61 4.08 6.16
CA ASP A 107 9.61 3.51 5.26
C ASP A 107 9.48 4.12 3.86
N GLU A 108 8.28 4.12 3.30
CA GLU A 108 7.97 4.73 2.00
C GLU A 108 8.31 6.24 1.97
N GLY A 109 7.99 6.98 3.03
CA GLY A 109 8.22 8.42 3.08
C GLY A 109 9.67 8.83 3.38
N LEU A 110 10.44 7.96 4.06
CA LEU A 110 11.82 8.22 4.49
C LEU A 110 12.85 7.38 3.76
N GLN A 111 12.41 6.50 2.85
CA GLN A 111 13.25 5.61 2.04
C GLN A 111 14.14 4.73 2.92
N ILE A 112 13.60 4.13 3.98
CA ILE A 112 14.43 3.39 4.95
C ILE A 112 15.03 2.15 4.29
N HIS A 113 14.27 1.47 3.44
CA HIS A 113 14.72 0.30 2.69
C HIS A 113 15.83 0.64 1.67
N GLU A 114 15.82 1.83 1.07
CA GLU A 114 16.89 2.31 0.19
C GLU A 114 18.24 2.42 0.89
N ILE A 115 18.26 2.75 2.19
CA ILE A 115 19.51 2.79 3.00
C ILE A 115 20.20 1.42 3.00
N MET A 116 19.43 0.34 2.89
CA MET A 116 19.92 -1.04 2.86
C MET A 116 20.35 -1.49 1.45
N ILE A 117 20.13 -0.69 0.41
CA ILE A 117 20.70 -0.95 -0.91
C ILE A 117 22.19 -0.62 -0.87
N VAL A 118 23.00 -1.63 -0.53
CA VAL A 118 24.45 -1.54 -0.48
C VAL A 118 25.03 -2.19 -1.74
N PRO A 119 25.42 -1.43 -2.78
CA PRO A 119 25.80 -2.01 -4.07
C PRO A 119 26.98 -2.96 -3.97
N GLU A 120 27.92 -2.69 -3.05
CA GLU A 120 29.10 -3.55 -2.86
C GLU A 120 28.72 -4.94 -2.35
N VAL A 121 27.75 -5.03 -1.44
CA VAL A 121 27.23 -6.32 -0.96
C VAL A 121 26.38 -6.97 -2.06
N GLY A 122 25.49 -6.22 -2.71
CA GLY A 122 24.59 -6.73 -3.75
C GLY A 122 25.31 -7.34 -4.95
N LYS A 123 26.50 -6.83 -5.33
CA LYS A 123 27.33 -7.40 -6.40
C LYS A 123 27.73 -8.85 -6.15
N HIS A 124 28.01 -9.20 -4.89
CA HIS A 124 28.44 -10.53 -4.48
C HIS A 124 27.30 -11.52 -4.24
N LEU A 125 26.05 -11.05 -4.22
CA LEU A 125 24.86 -11.88 -4.08
C LEU A 125 24.33 -12.35 -5.44
N PRO A 126 23.54 -13.45 -5.47
CA PRO A 126 22.74 -13.80 -6.63
C PRO A 126 21.92 -12.61 -7.11
N ALA A 127 21.71 -12.49 -8.43
CA ALA A 127 21.09 -11.31 -9.03
C ALA A 127 19.74 -10.93 -8.40
N ILE A 128 18.94 -11.93 -8.04
CA ILE A 128 17.64 -11.78 -7.37
C ILE A 128 17.71 -11.10 -6.00
N PHE A 129 18.87 -11.11 -5.34
CA PHE A 129 19.11 -10.50 -4.02
C PHE A 129 20.06 -9.30 -4.10
N SER A 130 20.21 -8.70 -5.29
CA SER A 130 21.10 -7.52 -5.46
C SER A 130 20.56 -6.33 -4.67
N ALA A 131 19.24 -6.16 -4.61
CA ALA A 131 18.54 -5.33 -3.63
C ALA A 131 18.57 -6.05 -2.26
N VAL A 132 19.58 -5.74 -1.44
CA VAL A 132 19.90 -6.51 -0.21
C VAL A 132 18.75 -6.50 0.80
N TRP A 133 17.98 -5.40 0.86
CA TRP A 133 16.85 -5.22 1.79
C TRP A 133 15.75 -6.28 1.62
N VAL A 134 15.63 -6.85 0.43
CA VAL A 134 14.66 -7.91 0.09
C VAL A 134 14.86 -9.16 0.96
N ILE A 135 16.08 -9.44 1.42
CA ILE A 135 16.38 -10.59 2.28
C ILE A 135 15.72 -10.44 3.67
N PRO A 136 16.07 -9.42 4.49
CA PRO A 136 15.48 -9.28 5.82
C PRO A 136 13.96 -9.05 5.74
N TYR A 137 13.49 -8.25 4.78
CA TYR A 137 12.05 -7.97 4.63
C TYR A 137 11.29 -9.19 4.10
N GLY A 138 11.89 -10.00 3.24
CA GLY A 138 11.30 -11.26 2.79
C GLY A 138 11.14 -12.27 3.94
N VAL A 139 12.16 -12.42 4.79
CA VAL A 139 12.08 -13.28 5.99
C VAL A 139 11.00 -12.78 6.95
N LEU A 140 10.97 -11.47 7.22
CA LEU A 140 9.93 -10.86 8.04
C LEU A 140 8.53 -11.11 7.45
N THR A 141 8.36 -10.90 6.14
CA THR A 141 7.09 -11.10 5.43
C THR A 141 6.59 -12.53 5.55
N LEU A 142 7.45 -13.54 5.37
CA LEU A 142 7.09 -14.95 5.58
C LEU A 142 6.64 -15.23 7.02
N GLY A 143 7.35 -14.66 8.00
CA GLY A 143 6.97 -14.73 9.41
C GLY A 143 5.60 -14.10 9.70
N LEU A 144 5.33 -12.92 9.11
CA LEU A 144 4.04 -12.24 9.22
C LEU A 144 2.91 -13.03 8.56
N ILE A 145 3.13 -13.60 7.36
CA ILE A 145 2.15 -14.47 6.70
C ILE A 145 1.78 -15.65 7.60
N TYR A 146 2.78 -16.30 8.20
CA TYR A 146 2.55 -17.38 9.16
C TYR A 146 1.78 -16.90 10.40
N TYR A 147 2.22 -15.80 11.02
CA TYR A 147 1.61 -15.22 12.21
C TYR A 147 0.14 -14.83 11.99
N PHE A 148 -0.18 -14.19 10.88
CA PHE A 148 -1.53 -13.74 10.54
C PHE A 148 -2.41 -14.82 9.90
N SER A 149 -1.88 -16.00 9.56
CA SER A 149 -2.63 -17.05 8.85
C SER A 149 -3.92 -17.46 9.56
N LYS A 150 -3.88 -17.69 10.88
CA LYS A 150 -5.06 -18.03 11.68
C LYS A 150 -6.09 -16.89 11.71
N PHE A 151 -5.61 -15.66 11.86
CA PHE A 151 -6.44 -14.47 11.87
C PHE A 151 -7.15 -14.23 10.53
N VAL A 152 -6.42 -14.28 9.42
CA VAL A 152 -6.99 -14.11 8.06
C VAL A 152 -8.01 -15.22 7.77
N ASN A 153 -7.77 -16.44 8.27
CA ASN A 153 -8.72 -17.54 8.14
C ASN A 153 -10.01 -17.35 8.96
N HIS A 154 -9.99 -16.53 10.01
CA HIS A 154 -11.16 -16.19 10.82
C HIS A 154 -12.04 -15.12 10.16
N LEU A 155 -11.49 -14.30 9.26
CA LEU A 155 -12.24 -13.23 8.61
C LEU A 155 -13.40 -13.78 7.75
N PRO A 156 -14.51 -13.02 7.61
CA PRO A 156 -15.60 -13.39 6.73
C PRO A 156 -15.12 -13.66 5.30
N ARG A 157 -15.72 -14.67 4.62
CA ARG A 157 -15.24 -15.19 3.33
C ARG A 157 -14.96 -14.13 2.27
N GLN A 158 -15.79 -13.09 2.19
CA GLN A 158 -15.60 -11.98 1.26
C GLN A 158 -14.34 -11.17 1.60
N ILE A 159 -14.19 -10.76 2.86
CA ILE A 159 -13.06 -9.95 3.34
C ILE A 159 -11.77 -10.74 3.23
N LYS A 160 -11.77 -12.00 3.67
CA LYS A 160 -10.64 -12.92 3.54
C LYS A 160 -10.08 -12.96 2.12
N LYS A 161 -10.95 -13.15 1.11
CA LYS A 161 -10.51 -13.20 -0.30
C LYS A 161 -9.86 -11.90 -0.74
N MET A 162 -10.45 -10.76 -0.37
CA MET A 162 -9.91 -9.45 -0.73
C MET A 162 -8.59 -9.16 -0.01
N THR A 163 -8.47 -9.51 1.27
CA THR A 163 -7.22 -9.37 2.04
C THR A 163 -6.11 -10.23 1.45
N ILE A 164 -6.40 -11.47 1.06
CA ILE A 164 -5.42 -12.34 0.39
C ILE A 164 -5.02 -11.75 -0.96
N ALA A 165 -5.98 -11.32 -1.79
CA ALA A 165 -5.69 -10.70 -3.08
C ALA A 165 -4.83 -9.44 -2.94
N ALA A 166 -5.19 -8.55 -1.99
CA ALA A 166 -4.42 -7.35 -1.68
C ALA A 166 -2.99 -7.67 -1.23
N GLY A 167 -2.83 -8.61 -0.30
CA GLY A 167 -1.52 -9.04 0.18
C GLY A 167 -0.67 -9.66 -0.92
N SER A 168 -1.26 -10.50 -1.78
CA SER A 168 -0.55 -11.10 -2.91
C SER A 168 -0.09 -10.06 -3.93
N LEU A 169 -0.93 -9.07 -4.26
CA LEU A 169 -0.56 -7.99 -5.18
C LEU A 169 0.59 -7.16 -4.61
N TYR A 170 0.46 -6.73 -3.35
CA TYR A 170 1.46 -5.90 -2.69
C TYR A 170 2.80 -6.63 -2.54
N VAL A 171 2.79 -7.86 -2.00
CA VAL A 171 4.02 -8.65 -1.82
C VAL A 171 4.67 -9.00 -3.16
N PHE A 172 3.88 -9.25 -4.20
CA PHE A 172 4.42 -9.53 -5.52
C PHE A 172 5.04 -8.29 -6.18
N GLY A 173 4.53 -7.08 -5.93
CA GLY A 173 5.23 -5.84 -6.30
C GLY A 173 6.55 -5.74 -5.54
N VAL A 174 6.46 -5.42 -4.24
CA VAL A 174 7.58 -5.01 -3.39
C VAL A 174 8.71 -6.04 -3.28
N LEU A 175 8.41 -7.35 -3.36
CA LEU A 175 9.45 -8.38 -3.36
C LEU A 175 9.61 -9.01 -4.75
N GLY A 176 8.51 -9.35 -5.41
CA GLY A 176 8.57 -10.14 -6.66
C GLY A 176 9.15 -9.35 -7.83
N LEU A 177 8.62 -8.15 -8.10
CA LEU A 177 9.09 -7.33 -9.21
C LEU A 177 10.42 -6.65 -8.91
N GLU A 178 10.69 -6.27 -7.65
CA GLU A 178 12.00 -5.76 -7.23
C GLU A 178 13.12 -6.78 -7.49
N MET A 179 12.87 -8.05 -7.12
CA MET A 179 13.76 -9.18 -7.41
C MET A 179 13.97 -9.36 -8.93
N MET A 180 12.92 -9.22 -9.74
CA MET A 180 13.01 -9.28 -11.20
C MET A 180 13.76 -8.08 -11.78
N GLY A 181 13.58 -6.89 -11.21
CA GLY A 181 14.29 -5.66 -11.56
C GLY A 181 15.78 -5.80 -11.30
N SER A 182 16.15 -6.36 -10.15
CA SER A 182 17.54 -6.68 -9.80
C SER A 182 18.20 -7.64 -10.81
N ILE A 183 17.47 -8.65 -11.30
CA ILE A 183 17.95 -9.54 -12.37
C ILE A 183 18.15 -8.76 -13.66
N TRP A 184 17.16 -7.95 -14.05
CA TRP A 184 17.22 -7.14 -15.27
C TRP A 184 18.40 -6.16 -15.26
N ILE A 185 18.62 -5.43 -14.17
CA ILE A 185 19.73 -4.49 -14.00
C ILE A 185 21.06 -5.20 -14.29
N ARG A 186 21.25 -6.42 -13.77
CA ARG A 186 22.50 -7.18 -13.96
C ARG A 186 22.72 -7.61 -15.41
N ILE A 187 21.66 -7.96 -16.14
CA ILE A 187 21.75 -8.41 -17.53
C ILE A 187 21.85 -7.22 -18.49
N ALA A 188 21.04 -6.18 -18.27
CA ALA A 188 20.96 -5.00 -19.14
C ALA A 188 22.06 -3.95 -18.86
N GLY A 189 22.84 -4.11 -17.79
CA GLY A 189 23.93 -3.20 -17.43
C GLY A 189 23.48 -1.87 -16.82
N GLY A 190 22.24 -1.78 -16.33
CA GLY A 190 21.75 -0.60 -15.62
C GLY A 190 20.23 -0.39 -15.67
N MET A 191 19.79 0.68 -15.01
CA MET A 191 18.37 1.06 -14.83
C MET A 191 17.85 2.03 -15.91
N GLN A 192 18.74 2.65 -16.70
CA GLN A 192 18.36 3.72 -17.64
C GLN A 192 17.85 3.17 -18.99
N ASN A 193 16.79 2.38 -18.97
CA ASN A 193 16.15 1.84 -20.16
C ASN A 193 14.63 1.69 -19.97
N LEU A 194 13.91 1.64 -21.10
CA LEU A 194 12.44 1.56 -21.10
C LEU A 194 11.92 0.30 -20.40
N VAL A 195 12.59 -0.85 -20.58
CA VAL A 195 12.14 -2.12 -20.00
C VAL A 195 12.19 -2.07 -18.48
N TYR A 196 13.29 -1.58 -17.91
CA TYR A 196 13.41 -1.40 -16.46
C TYR A 196 12.35 -0.45 -15.94
N SER A 197 12.18 0.72 -16.58
CA SER A 197 11.21 1.70 -16.11
C SER A 197 9.76 1.21 -16.22
N LEU A 198 9.41 0.37 -17.20
CA LEU A 198 8.10 -0.28 -17.27
C LEU A 198 7.93 -1.36 -16.20
N LEU A 199 8.99 -2.08 -15.87
CA LEU A 199 8.98 -3.08 -14.80
C LEU A 199 8.74 -2.41 -13.43
N ALA A 200 9.52 -1.38 -13.10
CA ALA A 200 9.35 -0.58 -11.89
C ALA A 200 7.99 0.12 -11.86
N SER A 201 7.50 0.64 -13.00
CA SER A 201 6.14 1.17 -13.05
C SER A 201 5.07 0.13 -12.73
N THR A 202 5.28 -1.12 -13.16
CA THR A 202 4.35 -2.22 -12.90
C THR A 202 4.38 -2.64 -11.44
N GLU A 203 5.56 -2.63 -10.82
CA GLU A 203 5.77 -2.83 -9.39
C GLU A 203 4.93 -1.88 -8.55
N GLU A 204 5.15 -0.58 -8.74
CA GLU A 204 4.41 0.50 -8.09
C GLU A 204 2.90 0.37 -8.29
N MET A 205 2.48 0.03 -9.51
CA MET A 205 1.05 -0.16 -9.82
C MET A 205 0.44 -1.35 -9.07
N LEU A 206 1.17 -2.45 -8.90
CA LEU A 206 0.69 -3.62 -8.15
C LEU A 206 0.57 -3.31 -6.66
N GLU A 207 1.54 -2.60 -6.10
CA GLU A 207 1.52 -2.19 -4.70
C GLU A 207 0.32 -1.31 -4.38
N VAL A 208 0.16 -0.22 -5.14
CA VAL A 208 -0.97 0.70 -4.99
C VAL A 208 -2.30 0.00 -5.20
N THR A 209 -2.39 -0.91 -6.19
CA THR A 209 -3.61 -1.71 -6.40
C THR A 209 -3.92 -2.58 -5.19
N GLY A 210 -2.90 -3.23 -4.62
CA GLY A 210 -3.02 -4.02 -3.38
C GLY A 210 -3.58 -3.17 -2.23
N LEU A 211 -3.04 -1.97 -2.03
CA LEU A 211 -3.49 -1.04 -1.00
C LEU A 211 -4.95 -0.60 -1.21
N ILE A 212 -5.36 -0.25 -2.42
CA ILE A 212 -6.74 0.14 -2.71
C ILE A 212 -7.71 -1.03 -2.46
N VAL A 213 -7.36 -2.25 -2.86
CA VAL A 213 -8.16 -3.46 -2.59
C VAL A 213 -8.27 -3.71 -1.09
N LEU A 214 -7.18 -3.52 -0.34
CA LEU A 214 -7.18 -3.66 1.12
C LEU A 214 -8.08 -2.61 1.78
N ILE A 215 -7.97 -1.35 1.38
CA ILE A 215 -8.84 -0.26 1.87
C ILE A 215 -10.31 -0.61 1.60
N HIS A 216 -10.63 -1.09 0.39
CA HIS A 216 -11.98 -1.53 0.07
C HIS A 216 -12.47 -2.63 1.01
N ALA A 217 -11.62 -3.62 1.28
CA ALA A 217 -11.93 -4.74 2.18
C ALA A 217 -12.20 -4.24 3.61
N LEU A 218 -11.36 -3.35 4.13
CA LEU A 218 -11.48 -2.81 5.49
C LEU A 218 -12.75 -1.95 5.63
N LEU A 219 -13.04 -1.11 4.64
CA LEU A 219 -14.26 -0.29 4.62
C LEU A 219 -15.52 -1.16 4.56
N ILE A 220 -15.55 -2.22 3.73
CA ILE A 220 -16.65 -3.19 3.73
C ILE A 220 -16.76 -3.88 5.09
N TYR A 221 -15.63 -4.30 5.67
CA TYR A 221 -15.64 -4.97 6.97
C TYR A 221 -16.28 -4.09 8.05
N ILE A 222 -15.86 -2.83 8.14
CA ILE A 222 -16.40 -1.84 9.08
C ILE A 222 -17.91 -1.62 8.85
N THR A 223 -18.30 -1.30 7.61
CA THR A 223 -19.69 -0.96 7.26
C THR A 223 -20.67 -2.13 7.36
N LYS A 224 -20.21 -3.36 7.20
CA LYS A 224 -21.06 -4.55 7.22
C LYS A 224 -21.13 -5.22 8.59
N TYR A 225 -20.04 -5.20 9.35
CA TYR A 225 -19.92 -5.95 10.60
C TYR A 225 -19.89 -5.07 11.86
N HIS A 226 -19.64 -3.76 11.76
CA HIS A 226 -19.56 -2.86 12.92
C HIS A 226 -20.37 -1.55 12.78
N ARG A 227 -21.34 -1.50 11.85
CA ARG A 227 -22.14 -0.30 11.58
C ARG A 227 -22.88 0.24 12.80
N GLN A 228 -23.53 -0.65 13.56
CA GLN A 228 -24.31 -0.28 14.74
C GLN A 228 -23.41 0.28 15.85
N SER A 229 -22.23 -0.31 16.03
CA SER A 229 -21.24 0.09 17.04
C SER A 229 -20.65 1.48 16.76
N ILE A 230 -20.57 1.87 15.48
CA ILE A 230 -20.15 3.21 15.05
C ILE A 230 -21.25 4.24 15.38
N GLU A 231 -22.50 3.98 15.02
CA GLU A 231 -23.64 4.88 15.29
C GLU A 231 -23.77 5.16 16.80
N ILE A 232 -23.67 4.12 17.64
CA ILE A 232 -23.71 4.25 19.10
C ILE A 232 -22.55 5.09 19.65
N THR A 233 -21.34 4.97 19.08
CA THR A 233 -20.18 5.74 19.55
C THR A 233 -20.32 7.23 19.26
N PHE A 234 -20.85 7.58 18.09
CA PHE A 234 -21.11 8.97 17.74
C PHE A 234 -22.25 9.57 18.57
N ASP A 235 -23.30 8.80 18.85
CA ASP A 235 -24.40 9.24 19.71
C ASP A 235 -23.90 9.55 21.14
N ILE A 236 -23.07 8.69 21.72
CA ILE A 236 -22.50 8.89 23.07
C ILE A 236 -21.57 10.11 23.13
N GLN A 237 -20.80 10.39 22.07
CA GLN A 237 -19.96 11.59 22.01
C GLN A 237 -20.74 12.89 21.77
N SER A 238 -22.00 12.79 21.35
CA SER A 238 -22.87 13.94 21.07
C SER A 238 -23.77 14.37 22.24
N GLN A 239 -23.77 13.61 23.34
CA GLN A 239 -24.50 13.97 24.56
C GLN A 239 -23.59 14.82 25.48
N PRO A 240 -24.02 16.05 25.86
CA PRO A 240 -23.22 16.97 26.67
C PRO A 240 -23.01 16.50 28.12
#